data_AF-A0A812IRG7-F1
#
_entry.id   AF-A0A812IRG7-F1
#
_cell.length_a   1.000
_cell.length_b   1.000
_cell.length_c   1.000
_cell.angle_alpha   90.00
_cell.angle_beta   90.00
_cell.angle_gamma   90.00
#
_symmetry.space_group_name_H-M   'P 1'
#
loop_
_entity.id
_entity.type
_entity.pdbx_description
1 polymer ?
#
loop_
_entity_poly.entity_id
_entity_poly.type
_entity_poly.pdbx_seq_one_letter_code
_entity_poly.pdbx_strand_id
1 'polypeptide(L)'
;MHGLLSDIAELQQQGFEIVLASSGSVALGLNSLHADIESAGVQEKQAAAACGQPILLNAYKQIALEYGFDIAQVLVTLDDLEERRRFLNTKNTVHTLLEHGVLPIVNENDTVTTEEIRVGDNDRLAAKVAQMIQAQHLIILTSVDGLYDRDPSEPGAQLVETVEDVSEYLAVTSGTSQLGSGGMLTKMQAANMAQNAGCTTLISQGVLDRPVSSVLEGARPHTRCVAKSTPSSSWAIWLTDRLQMAGSLVLKQAAADALEQSENGILCRDVVSLHSTFQKADVLHIYDEQGVERARGLSNLSSDEAALIAQNADRPVKELLGYQTAGRLVNRNNLVLLEDHHLPWEATITNILNRLESHELIQRARSKNDKRRINISLTTQGRILLEAAPQPLQENFIERFGALKIWERHQLIASLERLASMMDAEHLDAAPLLTASEDMH
;
A
#
# COMPACT_ATOMS: atom_id res chain seq x y z
N MET A 1 -29.68 4.23 -6.76
CA MET A 1 -28.93 3.26 -7.59
C MET A 1 -28.95 3.63 -9.07
N HIS A 2 -30.11 3.76 -9.73
CA HIS A 2 -30.19 4.15 -11.15
C HIS A 2 -29.39 5.42 -11.50
N GLY A 3 -29.66 6.54 -10.82
CA GLY A 3 -28.94 7.79 -11.11
C GLY A 3 -27.43 7.72 -10.84
N LEU A 4 -27.00 6.92 -9.84
CA LEU A 4 -25.57 6.65 -9.59
C LEU A 4 -24.93 5.85 -10.72
N LEU A 5 -25.57 4.75 -11.18
CA LEU A 5 -24.99 3.93 -12.24
C LEU A 5 -25.04 4.59 -13.62
N SER A 6 -26.06 5.42 -13.88
CA SER A 6 -26.09 6.27 -15.09
C SER A 6 -24.89 7.22 -15.11
N ASP A 7 -24.63 7.88 -13.99
CA ASP A 7 -23.54 8.83 -13.85
C ASP A 7 -22.16 8.15 -13.95
N ILE A 8 -22.02 6.97 -13.34
CA ILE A 8 -20.82 6.13 -13.49
C ILE A 8 -20.62 5.72 -14.95
N ALA A 9 -21.68 5.33 -15.68
CA ALA A 9 -21.58 4.97 -17.08
C ALA A 9 -21.09 6.14 -17.95
N GLU A 10 -21.61 7.35 -17.71
CA GLU A 10 -21.16 8.57 -18.40
C GLU A 10 -19.69 8.86 -18.12
N LEU A 11 -19.24 8.73 -16.87
CA LEU A 11 -17.84 8.93 -16.50
C LEU A 11 -16.93 7.85 -17.11
N GLN A 12 -17.34 6.59 -17.13
CA GLN A 12 -16.57 5.52 -17.80
C GLN A 12 -16.41 5.79 -19.29
N GLN A 13 -17.43 6.31 -19.98
CA GLN A 13 -17.34 6.74 -21.38
C GLN A 13 -16.35 7.89 -21.59
N GLN A 14 -16.14 8.73 -20.58
CA GLN A 14 -15.13 9.79 -20.58
C GLN A 14 -13.72 9.28 -20.24
N GLY A 15 -13.55 7.99 -19.97
CA GLY A 15 -12.26 7.36 -19.68
C GLY A 15 -11.89 7.32 -18.19
N PHE A 16 -12.83 7.61 -17.28
CA PHE A 16 -12.57 7.45 -15.84
C PHE A 16 -12.58 5.98 -15.43
N GLU A 17 -11.56 5.58 -14.69
CA GLU A 17 -11.53 4.31 -13.95
C GLU A 17 -12.20 4.51 -12.58
N ILE A 18 -13.23 3.71 -12.28
CA ILE A 18 -14.07 3.91 -11.10
C ILE A 18 -14.11 2.63 -10.27
N VAL A 19 -13.94 2.77 -8.96
CA VAL A 19 -14.19 1.72 -7.97
C VAL A 19 -15.28 2.21 -7.03
N LEU A 20 -16.31 1.39 -6.82
CA LEU A 20 -17.46 1.73 -5.97
C LEU A 20 -17.35 1.01 -4.62
N ALA A 21 -17.18 1.75 -3.54
CA ALA A 21 -17.37 1.20 -2.19
C ALA A 21 -18.84 1.34 -1.78
N SER A 22 -19.54 0.22 -1.52
CA SER A 22 -20.97 0.24 -1.20
C SER A 22 -21.26 -0.46 0.13
N SER A 23 -21.95 0.25 1.03
CA SER A 23 -22.58 -0.34 2.22
C SER A 23 -23.97 -0.89 1.90
N GLY A 24 -24.67 -1.41 2.91
CA GLY A 24 -26.10 -1.75 2.86
C GLY A 24 -26.44 -3.24 2.84
N SER A 25 -25.44 -4.12 2.75
CA SER A 25 -25.63 -5.59 2.81
C SER A 25 -26.39 -6.02 4.06
N VAL A 26 -25.97 -5.58 5.24
CA VAL A 26 -26.62 -5.91 6.53
C VAL A 26 -28.10 -5.50 6.52
N ALA A 27 -28.40 -4.25 6.16
CA ALA A 27 -29.77 -3.73 6.15
C ALA A 27 -30.69 -4.52 5.21
N LEU A 28 -30.19 -4.94 4.04
CA LEU A 28 -30.94 -5.76 3.10
C LEU A 28 -31.16 -7.20 3.59
N GLY A 29 -30.22 -7.75 4.36
CA GLY A 29 -30.28 -9.12 4.84
C GLY A 29 -31.04 -9.32 6.14
N LEU A 30 -31.21 -8.29 6.96
CA LEU A 30 -31.94 -8.38 8.24
C LEU A 30 -33.39 -8.87 8.07
N ASN A 31 -34.06 -8.46 6.99
CA ASN A 31 -35.39 -8.97 6.64
C ASN A 31 -35.41 -10.49 6.43
N SER A 32 -34.31 -11.06 5.92
CA SER A 32 -34.17 -12.51 5.71
C SER A 32 -33.97 -13.28 7.02
N LEU A 33 -33.50 -12.60 8.07
CA LEU A 33 -33.31 -13.18 9.40
C LEU A 33 -34.45 -12.88 10.37
N HIS A 34 -35.43 -12.06 9.95
CA HIS A 34 -36.49 -11.55 10.83
C HIS A 34 -35.94 -10.89 12.11
N ALA A 35 -34.81 -10.20 11.98
CA ALA A 35 -34.10 -9.56 13.08
C ALA A 35 -34.14 -8.03 12.92
N ASP A 36 -34.27 -7.31 14.03
CA ASP A 36 -34.22 -5.85 14.05
C ASP A 36 -32.77 -5.35 14.14
N ILE A 37 -32.45 -4.29 13.39
CA ILE A 37 -31.08 -3.75 13.30
C ILE A 37 -30.54 -3.27 14.66
N GLU A 38 -31.43 -2.79 15.53
CA GLU A 38 -31.09 -2.25 16.85
C GLU A 38 -30.80 -3.36 17.87
N SER A 39 -31.42 -4.52 17.73
CA SER A 39 -31.22 -5.66 18.64
C SER A 39 -30.21 -6.68 18.12
N ALA A 40 -29.86 -6.62 16.84
CA ALA A 40 -29.02 -7.63 16.21
C ALA A 40 -27.61 -7.68 16.82
N GLY A 41 -27.23 -8.85 17.33
CA GLY A 41 -25.86 -9.14 17.77
C GLY A 41 -24.87 -9.21 16.60
N VAL A 42 -23.57 -9.30 16.89
CA VAL A 42 -22.52 -9.39 15.86
C VAL A 42 -22.76 -10.55 14.90
N GLN A 43 -23.09 -11.74 15.42
CA GLN A 43 -23.35 -12.92 14.60
C GLN A 43 -24.57 -12.76 13.67
N GLU A 44 -25.63 -12.11 14.15
CA GLU A 44 -26.82 -11.84 13.34
C GLU A 44 -26.52 -10.80 12.26
N LYS A 45 -25.71 -9.78 12.56
CA LYS A 45 -25.27 -8.79 11.58
C LYS A 45 -24.37 -9.42 10.51
N GLN A 46 -23.48 -10.33 10.88
CA GLN A 46 -22.66 -11.09 9.91
C GLN A 46 -23.52 -11.99 9.03
N ALA A 47 -24.48 -12.71 9.62
CA ALA A 47 -25.43 -13.51 8.86
C ALA A 47 -26.30 -12.64 7.94
N ALA A 48 -26.72 -11.46 8.40
CA ALA A 48 -27.48 -10.51 7.60
C ALA A 48 -26.63 -9.97 6.44
N ALA A 49 -25.36 -9.62 6.67
CA ALA A 49 -24.45 -9.22 5.60
C ALA A 49 -24.32 -10.33 4.54
N ALA A 50 -24.15 -11.58 4.96
CA ALA A 50 -24.07 -12.73 4.05
C ALA A 50 -25.36 -12.94 3.24
N CYS A 51 -26.54 -12.73 3.84
CA CYS A 51 -27.83 -12.79 3.14
C CYS A 51 -28.06 -11.61 2.20
N GLY A 52 -27.70 -10.40 2.61
CA GLY A 52 -28.02 -9.18 1.86
C GLY A 52 -27.00 -8.79 0.80
N GLN A 53 -25.76 -9.27 0.89
CA GLN A 53 -24.73 -8.99 -0.11
C GLN A 53 -25.11 -9.50 -1.53
N PRO A 54 -25.63 -10.72 -1.71
CA PRO A 54 -26.15 -11.16 -3.02
C PRO A 54 -27.32 -10.29 -3.53
N ILE A 55 -28.18 -9.81 -2.63
CA ILE A 55 -29.33 -8.95 -2.98
C ILE A 55 -28.82 -7.60 -3.50
N LEU A 56 -27.89 -6.97 -2.78
CA LEU A 56 -27.26 -5.70 -3.16
C LEU A 56 -26.60 -5.79 -4.53
N LEU A 57 -25.81 -6.85 -4.75
CA LEU A 57 -25.11 -7.05 -6.02
C LEU A 57 -26.05 -7.36 -7.17
N ASN A 58 -27.11 -8.15 -6.94
CA ASN A 58 -28.10 -8.37 -7.98
C ASN A 58 -28.77 -7.05 -8.39
N ALA A 59 -29.11 -6.18 -7.43
CA ALA A 59 -29.66 -4.86 -7.74
C ALA A 59 -28.70 -4.00 -8.56
N TYR A 60 -27.40 -3.96 -8.22
CA TYR A 60 -26.40 -3.28 -9.04
C TYR A 60 -26.27 -3.91 -10.43
N LYS A 61 -26.21 -5.24 -10.53
CA LYS A 61 -26.04 -5.97 -11.79
C LYS A 61 -27.19 -5.72 -12.77
N GLN A 62 -28.44 -5.76 -12.29
CA GLN A 62 -29.60 -5.50 -13.15
C GLN A 62 -29.53 -4.11 -13.77
N ILE A 63 -29.22 -3.09 -12.97
CA ILE A 63 -29.14 -1.70 -13.44
C ILE A 63 -27.92 -1.49 -14.34
N ALA A 64 -26.76 -2.06 -13.99
CA ALA A 64 -25.53 -1.94 -14.80
C ALA A 64 -25.72 -2.49 -16.23
N LEU A 65 -26.48 -3.59 -16.38
CA LEU A 65 -26.82 -4.16 -17.67
C LEU A 65 -27.62 -3.19 -18.56
N GLU A 66 -28.48 -2.35 -17.97
CA GLU A 66 -29.24 -1.33 -18.72
C GLU A 66 -28.33 -0.26 -19.33
N TYR A 67 -27.20 0.03 -18.67
CA TYR A 67 -26.19 1.01 -19.13
C TYR A 67 -25.02 0.36 -19.89
N GLY A 68 -25.05 -0.96 -20.11
CA GLY A 68 -24.11 -1.64 -21.00
C GLY A 68 -22.74 -1.96 -20.40
N PHE A 69 -22.61 -2.03 -19.06
CA PHE A 69 -21.37 -2.43 -18.40
C PHE A 69 -21.59 -3.56 -17.37
N ASP A 70 -20.51 -4.24 -16.99
CA ASP A 70 -20.52 -5.31 -15.99
C ASP A 70 -20.01 -4.81 -14.63
N ILE A 71 -20.37 -5.51 -13.56
CA ILE A 71 -19.88 -5.29 -12.21
C ILE A 71 -19.09 -6.51 -11.73
N ALA A 72 -18.18 -6.30 -10.79
CA ALA A 72 -17.49 -7.38 -10.09
C ALA A 72 -17.51 -7.15 -8.59
N GLN A 73 -17.81 -8.21 -7.84
CA GLN A 73 -17.71 -8.17 -6.39
C GLN A 73 -16.26 -8.30 -5.93
N VAL A 74 -15.86 -7.43 -5.02
CA VAL A 74 -14.59 -7.53 -4.31
C VAL A 74 -14.87 -7.44 -2.81
N LEU A 75 -14.69 -8.55 -2.09
CA LEU A 75 -14.79 -8.60 -0.64
C LEU A 75 -13.38 -8.63 -0.04
N VAL A 76 -13.09 -7.71 0.86
CA VAL A 76 -11.78 -7.59 1.51
C VAL A 76 -11.98 -7.28 2.99
N THR A 77 -10.99 -7.62 3.81
CA THR A 77 -10.85 -7.04 5.15
C THR A 77 -9.78 -5.98 5.18
N LEU A 78 -9.75 -5.16 6.24
CA LEU A 78 -8.61 -4.26 6.48
C LEU A 78 -7.29 -5.02 6.60
N ASP A 79 -7.27 -6.18 7.24
CA ASP A 79 -6.09 -7.04 7.35
C ASP A 79 -5.59 -7.49 5.97
N ASP A 80 -6.50 -7.74 5.02
CA ASP A 80 -6.13 -8.09 3.64
C ASP A 80 -5.40 -6.95 2.92
N LEU A 81 -5.61 -5.71 3.35
CA LEU A 81 -4.95 -4.51 2.82
C LEU A 81 -3.66 -4.15 3.57
N GLU A 82 -3.38 -4.81 4.69
CA GLU A 82 -2.13 -4.66 5.45
C GLU A 82 -1.12 -5.77 5.15
N GLU A 83 -1.60 -6.99 4.87
CA GLU A 83 -0.75 -8.10 4.46
C GLU A 83 -0.32 -7.97 2.99
N ARG A 84 0.99 -8.01 2.75
CA ARG A 84 1.62 -7.73 1.46
C ARG A 84 1.09 -8.56 0.30
N ARG A 85 0.98 -9.88 0.47
CA ARG A 85 0.59 -10.80 -0.61
C ARG A 85 -0.89 -10.62 -0.96
N ARG A 86 -1.76 -10.50 0.06
CA ARG A 86 -3.19 -10.21 -0.12
C ARG A 86 -3.41 -8.84 -0.74
N PHE A 87 -2.71 -7.82 -0.25
CA PHE A 87 -2.74 -6.47 -0.83
C PHE A 87 -2.44 -6.51 -2.33
N LEU A 88 -1.36 -7.18 -2.74
CA LEU A 88 -0.98 -7.25 -4.15
C LEU A 88 -2.01 -8.02 -4.99
N ASN A 89 -2.52 -9.13 -4.48
CA ASN A 89 -3.53 -9.92 -5.18
C ASN A 89 -4.82 -9.10 -5.39
N THR A 90 -5.27 -8.40 -4.35
CA THR A 90 -6.44 -7.51 -4.43
C THR A 90 -6.20 -6.38 -5.42
N LYS A 91 -5.05 -5.69 -5.31
CA LYS A 91 -4.68 -4.59 -6.22
C LYS A 91 -4.66 -5.05 -7.68
N ASN A 92 -4.00 -6.18 -7.97
CA ASN A 92 -3.93 -6.73 -9.31
C ASN A 92 -5.30 -7.14 -9.85
N THR A 93 -6.16 -7.71 -8.99
CA THR A 93 -7.54 -8.07 -9.36
C THR A 93 -8.34 -6.82 -9.73
N VAL A 94 -8.31 -5.79 -8.89
CA VAL A 94 -9.02 -4.52 -9.14
C VAL A 94 -8.54 -3.85 -10.42
N HIS A 95 -7.23 -3.76 -10.66
CA HIS A 95 -6.71 -3.20 -11.91
C HIS A 95 -7.13 -4.03 -13.14
N THR A 96 -7.09 -5.36 -13.05
CA THR A 96 -7.53 -6.22 -14.17
C THR A 96 -9.01 -5.98 -14.48
N LEU A 97 -9.85 -5.80 -13.47
CA LEU A 97 -11.28 -5.48 -13.68
C LEU A 97 -11.45 -4.13 -14.40
N LEU A 98 -10.70 -3.11 -13.97
CA LEU A 98 -10.71 -1.78 -14.60
C LEU A 98 -10.24 -1.83 -16.06
N GLU A 99 -9.15 -2.54 -16.35
CA GLU A 99 -8.63 -2.76 -17.71
C GLU A 99 -9.67 -3.41 -18.65
N HIS A 100 -10.57 -4.23 -18.08
CA HIS A 100 -11.66 -4.89 -18.80
C HIS A 100 -12.97 -4.09 -18.83
N GLY A 101 -13.00 -2.85 -18.31
CA GLY A 101 -14.20 -2.01 -18.25
C GLY A 101 -15.28 -2.52 -17.30
N VAL A 102 -14.92 -3.38 -16.33
CA VAL A 102 -15.82 -3.93 -15.32
C VAL A 102 -15.75 -3.06 -14.07
N LEU A 103 -16.90 -2.59 -13.57
CA LEU A 103 -16.99 -1.77 -12.35
C LEU A 103 -16.75 -2.63 -11.10
N PRO A 104 -15.63 -2.47 -10.37
CA PRO A 104 -15.41 -3.17 -9.11
C PRO A 104 -16.27 -2.55 -8.02
N ILE A 105 -17.09 -3.37 -7.37
CA ILE A 105 -17.88 -3.01 -6.19
C ILE A 105 -17.22 -3.64 -4.97
N VAL A 106 -16.58 -2.81 -4.16
CA VAL A 106 -15.84 -3.22 -2.96
C VAL A 106 -16.73 -3.10 -1.73
N ASN A 107 -16.68 -4.11 -0.86
CA ASN A 107 -17.30 -4.07 0.46
C ASN A 107 -16.44 -4.87 1.46
N GLU A 108 -16.64 -4.61 2.75
CA GLU A 108 -15.96 -5.36 3.81
C GLU A 108 -16.46 -6.82 3.81
N ASN A 109 -15.56 -7.78 4.08
CA ASN A 109 -15.94 -9.16 4.26
C ASN A 109 -16.43 -9.41 5.69
N ASP A 110 -17.66 -9.00 5.98
CA ASP A 110 -18.28 -9.08 7.31
C ASP A 110 -18.23 -10.49 7.93
N THR A 111 -18.29 -11.55 7.09
CA THR A 111 -18.32 -12.95 7.55
C THR A 111 -17.05 -13.39 8.29
N VAL A 112 -15.91 -12.81 7.91
CA VAL A 112 -14.59 -13.20 8.46
C VAL A 112 -13.99 -12.12 9.37
N THR A 113 -14.65 -10.97 9.46
CA THR A 113 -14.21 -9.85 10.29
C THR A 113 -14.63 -10.10 11.73
N THR A 114 -13.67 -10.07 12.66
CA THR A 114 -13.90 -10.35 14.08
C THR A 114 -14.25 -9.10 14.90
N GLU A 115 -14.00 -7.92 14.34
CA GLU A 115 -14.41 -6.65 14.94
C GLU A 115 -15.93 -6.48 14.81
N GLU A 116 -16.57 -5.86 15.80
CA GLU A 116 -17.97 -5.45 15.68
C GLU A 116 -18.11 -4.58 14.42
N ILE A 117 -19.13 -4.83 13.59
CA ILE A 117 -19.41 -3.99 12.41
C ILE A 117 -19.61 -2.55 12.88
N ARG A 118 -18.64 -1.66 12.64
CA ARG A 118 -18.66 -0.27 13.12
C ARG A 118 -19.19 0.66 12.05
N VAL A 119 -19.90 1.69 12.50
CA VAL A 119 -20.28 2.81 11.66
C VAL A 119 -19.00 3.50 11.15
N GLY A 120 -18.87 3.64 9.84
CA GLY A 120 -17.72 4.31 9.19
C GLY A 120 -16.58 3.39 8.75
N ASP A 121 -16.70 2.07 8.90
CA ASP A 121 -15.71 1.13 8.38
C ASP A 121 -15.58 1.23 6.85
N ASN A 122 -16.69 1.48 6.14
CA ASN A 122 -16.64 1.70 4.69
C ASN A 122 -15.94 3.01 4.28
N ASP A 123 -15.93 4.05 5.13
CA ASP A 123 -15.16 5.28 4.84
C ASP A 123 -13.65 4.96 4.90
N ARG A 124 -13.22 4.21 5.94
CA ARG A 124 -11.83 3.76 6.12
C ARG A 124 -11.39 2.79 5.02
N LEU A 125 -12.25 1.82 4.70
CA LEU A 125 -12.05 0.87 3.60
C LEU A 125 -11.90 1.61 2.27
N ALA A 126 -12.80 2.55 1.95
CA ALA A 126 -12.73 3.33 0.72
C ALA A 126 -11.41 4.12 0.61
N ALA A 127 -10.95 4.71 1.72
CA ALA A 127 -9.65 5.40 1.75
C ALA A 127 -8.45 4.44 1.54
N LYS A 128 -8.47 3.24 2.14
CA LYS A 128 -7.43 2.23 1.92
C LYS A 128 -7.44 1.70 0.49
N VAL A 129 -8.62 1.50 -0.10
CA VAL A 129 -8.77 1.10 -1.50
C VAL A 129 -8.26 2.21 -2.43
N ALA A 130 -8.62 3.46 -2.17
CA ALA A 130 -8.12 4.63 -2.91
C ALA A 130 -6.59 4.72 -2.84
N GLN A 131 -6.00 4.48 -1.67
CA GLN A 131 -4.54 4.39 -1.49
C GLN A 131 -3.94 3.23 -2.30
N MET A 132 -4.55 2.04 -2.23
CA MET A 132 -4.09 0.82 -2.91
C MET A 132 -4.02 0.99 -4.42
N ILE A 133 -5.05 1.60 -5.00
CA ILE A 133 -5.15 1.82 -6.46
C ILE A 133 -4.54 3.16 -6.90
N GLN A 134 -3.98 3.94 -5.96
CA GLN A 134 -3.42 5.28 -6.20
C GLN A 134 -4.41 6.23 -6.88
N ALA A 135 -5.67 6.23 -6.42
CA ALA A 135 -6.73 7.05 -6.99
C ALA A 135 -6.42 8.55 -6.89
N GLN A 136 -6.76 9.33 -7.92
CA GLN A 136 -6.64 10.79 -7.86
C GLN A 136 -7.72 11.41 -6.96
N HIS A 137 -8.90 10.78 -6.92
CA HIS A 137 -10.06 11.27 -6.18
C HIS A 137 -10.72 10.17 -5.33
N LEU A 138 -11.08 10.53 -4.10
CA LEU A 138 -12.00 9.79 -3.25
C LEU A 138 -13.27 10.63 -3.07
N ILE A 139 -14.43 10.11 -3.47
CA ILE A 139 -15.70 10.84 -3.36
C ILE A 139 -16.54 10.15 -2.29
N ILE A 140 -16.87 10.90 -1.23
CA ILE A 140 -17.71 10.43 -0.13
C ILE A 140 -19.07 11.08 -0.27
N LEU A 141 -20.07 10.28 -0.66
CA LEU A 141 -21.47 10.71 -0.73
C LEU A 141 -22.14 10.50 0.63
N THR A 142 -22.63 11.58 1.24
CA THR A 142 -23.24 11.57 2.58
C THR A 142 -24.60 12.27 2.61
N SER A 143 -25.21 12.44 3.78
CA SER A 143 -26.53 13.09 3.93
C SER A 143 -26.45 14.62 4.01
N VAL A 144 -25.24 15.16 4.23
CA VAL A 144 -24.94 16.59 4.36
C VAL A 144 -24.07 17.08 3.20
N ASP A 145 -24.03 18.39 2.97
CA ASP A 145 -23.28 19.00 1.86
C ASP A 145 -21.75 18.89 2.00
N GLY A 146 -21.25 18.64 3.20
CA GLY A 146 -19.82 18.55 3.49
C GLY A 146 -19.54 18.82 4.97
N LEU A 147 -18.32 19.27 5.25
CA LEU A 147 -17.88 19.71 6.56
C LEU A 147 -18.35 21.14 6.83
N TYR A 148 -18.96 21.38 7.98
CA TYR A 148 -19.37 22.70 8.43
C TYR A 148 -18.47 23.20 9.56
N ASP A 149 -18.34 24.52 9.72
CA ASP A 149 -17.57 25.16 10.79
C ASP A 149 -18.18 24.95 12.20
N ARG A 150 -19.46 24.62 12.24
CA ARG A 150 -20.28 24.28 13.43
C ARG A 150 -21.40 23.33 13.02
N ASP A 151 -22.29 22.97 13.95
CA ASP A 151 -23.41 22.09 13.61
C ASP A 151 -24.28 22.74 12.51
N PRO A 152 -24.58 22.04 11.40
CA PRO A 152 -25.35 22.62 10.28
C PRO A 152 -26.78 23.01 10.67
N SER A 153 -27.30 22.53 11.82
CA SER A 153 -28.59 22.97 12.36
C SER A 153 -28.52 24.34 13.06
N GLU A 154 -27.32 24.84 13.38
CA GLU A 154 -27.14 26.14 14.02
C GLU A 154 -27.24 27.30 13.03
N PRO A 155 -27.94 28.39 13.37
CA PRO A 155 -27.98 29.59 12.53
C PRO A 155 -26.59 30.16 12.25
N GLY A 156 -26.27 30.33 10.97
CA GLY A 156 -24.98 30.89 10.54
C GLY A 156 -23.87 29.86 10.35
N ALA A 157 -24.17 28.56 10.41
CA ALA A 157 -23.24 27.51 9.99
C ALA A 157 -22.81 27.70 8.53
N GLN A 158 -21.50 27.62 8.28
CA GLN A 158 -20.91 27.80 6.97
C GLN A 158 -20.21 26.53 6.53
N LEU A 159 -20.40 26.19 5.26
CA LEU A 159 -19.71 25.07 4.63
C LEU A 159 -18.22 25.41 4.49
N VAL A 160 -17.37 24.49 4.93
CA VAL A 160 -15.93 24.55 4.70
C VAL A 160 -15.67 24.00 3.30
N GLU A 161 -15.50 24.89 2.33
CA GLU A 161 -15.36 24.50 0.92
C GLU A 161 -14.04 23.79 0.62
N THR A 162 -12.95 24.20 1.28
CA THR A 162 -11.60 23.64 1.06
C THR A 162 -10.89 23.42 2.38
N VAL A 163 -10.23 22.26 2.50
CA VAL A 163 -9.43 21.85 3.65
C VAL A 163 -8.03 21.48 3.14
N GLU A 164 -7.04 22.30 3.48
CA GLU A 164 -5.64 22.09 3.09
C GLU A 164 -4.94 21.09 4.02
N ASP A 165 -5.24 21.12 5.32
CA ASP A 165 -4.75 20.15 6.29
C ASP A 165 -5.92 19.53 7.06
N VAL A 166 -6.23 18.27 6.77
CA VAL A 166 -7.33 17.57 7.42
C VAL A 166 -7.06 17.35 8.91
N SER A 167 -5.79 17.29 9.33
CA SER A 167 -5.42 16.98 10.71
C SER A 167 -5.90 18.04 11.72
N GLU A 168 -6.01 19.31 11.29
CA GLU A 168 -6.54 20.40 12.11
C GLU A 168 -8.01 20.16 12.50
N TYR A 169 -8.78 19.51 11.63
CA TYR A 169 -10.20 19.24 11.83
C TYR A 169 -10.47 17.93 12.58
N LEU A 170 -9.48 17.03 12.68
CA LEU A 170 -9.61 15.78 13.46
C LEU A 170 -9.72 16.04 14.97
N ALA A 171 -8.97 17.03 15.48
CA ALA A 171 -9.03 17.40 16.89
C ALA A 171 -10.38 18.04 17.26
N VAL A 172 -10.90 18.91 16.39
CA VAL A 172 -12.17 19.62 16.59
C VAL A 172 -13.37 18.67 16.50
N THR A 173 -13.35 17.73 15.57
CA THR A 173 -14.42 16.71 15.41
C THR A 173 -14.44 15.65 16.50
N SER A 174 -13.37 15.53 17.31
CA SER A 174 -13.30 14.61 18.45
C SER A 174 -13.90 15.16 19.75
N GLY A 175 -13.96 16.49 19.90
CA GLY A 175 -14.31 17.16 21.17
C GLY A 175 -15.79 17.51 21.35
N THR A 176 -16.61 17.39 20.31
CA THR A 176 -17.99 17.87 20.31
C THR A 176 -18.96 16.71 20.13
N SER A 177 -19.39 16.10 21.23
CA SER A 177 -20.51 15.16 21.27
C SER A 177 -21.88 15.78 20.91
N GLN A 178 -21.91 17.07 20.59
CA GLN A 178 -23.09 17.82 20.17
C GLN A 178 -23.10 18.23 18.68
N LEU A 179 -21.98 18.08 17.95
CA LEU A 179 -22.00 18.20 16.48
C LEU A 179 -22.39 16.84 15.91
N GLY A 180 -23.51 16.79 15.20
CA GLY A 180 -24.18 15.56 14.77
C GLY A 180 -23.28 14.40 14.33
N SER A 181 -23.47 13.25 15.01
CA SER A 181 -23.15 11.87 14.60
C SER A 181 -21.69 11.56 14.22
N GLY A 182 -21.11 10.51 14.81
CA GLY A 182 -19.74 10.03 14.51
C GLY A 182 -19.42 9.77 13.03
N GLY A 183 -20.39 9.89 12.13
CA GLY A 183 -20.20 9.80 10.68
C GLY A 183 -19.38 10.91 10.04
N MET A 184 -19.28 12.14 10.59
CA MET A 184 -18.36 13.15 10.00
C MET A 184 -16.91 12.89 10.42
N LEU A 185 -16.68 12.49 11.66
CA LEU A 185 -15.34 12.13 12.16
C LEU A 185 -14.71 11.03 11.29
N THR A 186 -15.45 9.97 10.97
CA THR A 186 -14.95 8.86 10.13
C THR A 186 -14.61 9.31 8.71
N LYS A 187 -15.34 10.29 8.17
CA LYS A 187 -15.09 10.87 6.83
C LYS A 187 -13.84 11.73 6.84
N MET A 188 -13.63 12.52 7.89
CA MET A 188 -12.40 13.29 8.05
C MET A 188 -11.20 12.36 8.28
N GLN A 189 -11.36 11.24 9.00
CA GLN A 189 -10.31 10.22 9.12
C GLN A 189 -9.96 9.60 7.76
N ALA A 190 -10.97 9.22 6.98
CA ALA A 190 -10.78 8.71 5.62
C ALA A 190 -10.12 9.76 4.70
N ALA A 191 -10.57 11.01 4.77
CA ALA A 191 -9.98 12.12 4.02
C ALA A 191 -8.53 12.39 4.40
N ASN A 192 -8.17 12.28 5.68
CA ASN A 192 -6.78 12.39 6.13
C ASN A 192 -5.91 11.26 5.57
N MET A 193 -6.42 10.03 5.57
CA MET A 193 -5.71 8.88 4.99
C MET A 193 -5.48 9.08 3.49
N ALA A 194 -6.52 9.48 2.76
CA ALA A 194 -6.45 9.77 1.33
C ALA A 194 -5.50 10.94 1.02
N GLN A 195 -5.61 12.05 1.76
CA GLN A 195 -4.76 13.23 1.61
C GLN A 195 -3.27 12.89 1.74
N ASN A 196 -2.91 12.08 2.75
CA ASN A 196 -1.51 11.64 2.95
C ASN A 196 -1.04 10.62 1.89
N ALA A 197 -1.98 9.95 1.21
CA ALA A 197 -1.68 9.09 0.07
C ALA A 197 -1.60 9.84 -1.28
N GLY A 198 -1.82 11.16 -1.29
CA GLY A 198 -1.86 11.96 -2.53
C GLY A 198 -3.21 11.92 -3.26
N CYS A 199 -4.27 11.48 -2.59
CA CYS A 199 -5.62 11.39 -3.12
C CYS A 199 -6.48 12.55 -2.61
N THR A 200 -7.09 13.32 -3.51
CA THR A 200 -7.98 14.43 -3.13
C THR A 200 -9.34 13.88 -2.73
N THR A 201 -9.85 14.24 -1.55
CA THR A 201 -11.18 13.79 -1.12
C THR A 201 -12.23 14.86 -1.33
N LEU A 202 -13.38 14.48 -1.90
CA LEU A 202 -14.56 15.34 -2.04
C LEU A 202 -15.68 14.76 -1.18
N ILE A 203 -16.19 15.55 -0.22
CA ILE A 203 -17.32 15.17 0.62
C ILE A 203 -18.52 16.00 0.17
N SER A 204 -19.60 15.34 -0.24
CA SER A 204 -20.80 16.02 -0.74
C SER A 204 -22.06 15.20 -0.44
N GLN A 205 -23.22 15.84 -0.51
CA GLN A 205 -24.48 15.15 -0.31
C GLN A 205 -24.75 14.17 -1.47
N GLY A 206 -25.17 12.95 -1.16
CA GLY A 206 -25.66 11.99 -2.13
C GLY A 206 -27.04 12.41 -2.67
N VAL A 207 -27.14 12.57 -3.98
CA VAL A 207 -28.40 12.92 -4.68
C VAL A 207 -28.72 11.88 -5.75
N LEU A 208 -29.92 11.96 -6.33
CA LEU A 208 -30.30 11.06 -7.41
C LEU A 208 -29.63 11.44 -8.74
N ASP A 209 -29.65 12.71 -9.10
CA ASP A 209 -29.18 13.18 -10.40
C ASP A 209 -27.70 13.55 -10.35
N ARG A 210 -26.88 12.86 -11.16
CA ARG A 210 -25.44 13.12 -11.32
C ARG A 210 -24.66 13.21 -10.00
N PRO A 211 -24.77 12.23 -9.07
CA PRO A 211 -24.19 12.33 -7.74
C PRO A 211 -22.67 12.47 -7.68
N VAL A 212 -21.95 12.01 -8.71
CA VAL A 212 -20.49 11.96 -8.80
C VAL A 212 -19.96 13.05 -9.73
N SER A 213 -20.44 13.10 -10.98
CA SER A 213 -19.92 14.04 -11.99
C SER A 213 -20.12 15.51 -11.58
N SER A 214 -21.28 15.84 -11.00
CA SER A 214 -21.56 17.21 -10.54
C SER A 214 -20.61 17.70 -9.44
N VAL A 215 -20.11 16.80 -8.60
CA VAL A 215 -19.15 17.12 -7.53
C VAL A 215 -17.74 17.28 -8.10
N LEU A 216 -17.34 16.41 -9.04
CA LEU A 216 -16.08 16.53 -9.77
C LEU A 216 -15.98 17.86 -10.55
N GLU A 217 -17.08 18.28 -11.17
CA GLU A 217 -17.20 19.54 -11.92
C GLU A 217 -17.29 20.78 -11.02
N GLY A 218 -17.47 20.62 -9.70
CA GLY A 218 -17.70 21.72 -8.78
C GLY A 218 -19.06 22.40 -8.93
N ALA A 219 -20.04 21.73 -9.55
CA ALA A 219 -21.39 22.25 -9.79
C ALA A 219 -22.31 22.19 -8.56
N ARG A 220 -21.83 21.61 -7.45
CA ARG A 220 -22.59 21.45 -6.20
C ARG A 220 -21.76 21.81 -4.96
N PRO A 221 -22.43 22.17 -3.86
CA PRO A 221 -21.76 22.30 -2.56
C PRO A 221 -21.00 21.02 -2.20
N HIS A 222 -19.75 21.19 -1.79
CA HIS A 222 -18.88 20.10 -1.35
C HIS A 222 -17.74 20.67 -0.50
N THR A 223 -17.14 19.81 0.32
CA THR A 223 -15.85 20.06 0.94
C THR A 223 -14.77 19.34 0.16
N ARG A 224 -13.73 20.06 -0.24
CA ARG A 224 -12.53 19.55 -0.92
C ARG A 224 -11.36 19.45 0.05
N CYS A 225 -10.97 18.24 0.40
CA CYS A 225 -9.73 17.96 1.13
C CYS A 225 -8.60 17.77 0.13
N VAL A 226 -7.69 18.74 0.05
CA VAL A 226 -6.66 18.82 -1.00
C VAL A 226 -5.57 17.77 -0.76
N ALA A 227 -5.17 17.04 -1.80
CA ALA A 227 -4.02 16.12 -1.72
C ALA A 227 -2.72 16.87 -1.43
N LYS A 228 -1.81 16.29 -0.63
CA LYS A 228 -0.49 16.90 -0.38
C LYS A 228 0.36 16.87 -1.65
N SER A 229 0.98 18.00 -2.00
CA SER A 229 1.72 18.25 -3.26
C SER A 229 3.03 17.47 -3.39
N THR A 230 3.68 17.17 -2.27
CA THR A 230 4.58 16.03 -2.13
C THR A 230 3.83 14.95 -1.40
N PRO A 231 3.11 14.06 -2.11
CA PRO A 231 2.76 12.81 -1.51
C PRO A 231 4.10 12.22 -1.09
N SER A 232 4.27 11.95 0.20
CA SER A 232 4.84 10.66 0.54
C SER A 232 3.95 9.69 -0.19
N SER A 233 4.19 9.37 -1.47
CA SER A 233 3.31 8.42 -2.14
C SER A 233 3.56 7.18 -1.31
N SER A 234 2.61 6.89 -0.43
CA SER A 234 2.82 5.92 0.64
C SER A 234 3.22 4.61 0.00
N TRP A 235 2.80 4.38 -1.25
CA TRP A 235 3.35 3.46 -2.23
C TRP A 235 4.84 3.63 -2.57
N ALA A 236 5.34 4.75 -3.13
CA ALA A 236 6.77 4.87 -3.43
C ALA A 236 7.61 4.86 -2.16
N ILE A 237 7.18 5.46 -1.04
CA ILE A 237 7.84 5.31 0.26
C ILE A 237 7.78 3.85 0.71
N TRP A 238 6.65 3.17 0.64
CA TRP A 238 6.56 1.75 1.01
C TRP A 238 7.43 0.85 0.12
N LEU A 239 7.60 1.20 -1.16
CA LEU A 239 8.47 0.50 -2.11
C LEU A 239 9.95 0.88 -1.97
N THR A 240 10.26 2.09 -1.49
CA THR A 240 11.64 2.62 -1.39
C THR A 240 12.25 2.56 0.00
N ASP A 241 11.43 2.60 1.06
CA ASP A 241 11.82 2.67 2.48
C ASP A 241 12.10 1.29 3.10
N ARG A 242 11.82 0.20 2.38
CA ARG A 242 12.25 -1.14 2.79
C ARG A 242 13.68 -1.42 2.32
N LEU A 243 14.60 -1.32 3.29
CA LEU A 243 16.02 -1.71 3.24
C LEU A 243 16.30 -3.20 2.92
N GLN A 244 15.28 -4.04 2.68
CA GLN A 244 15.49 -5.46 2.37
C GLN A 244 15.04 -5.78 0.95
N MET A 245 16.01 -5.63 0.03
CA MET A 245 15.98 -6.22 -1.30
C MET A 245 15.75 -7.73 -1.16
N ALA A 246 14.59 -8.20 -1.63
CA ALA A 246 14.34 -9.64 -1.72
C ALA A 246 15.06 -10.24 -2.95
N GLY A 247 15.18 -9.45 -4.02
CA GLY A 247 15.98 -9.80 -5.19
C GLY A 247 16.20 -8.64 -6.13
N SER A 248 16.94 -8.91 -7.21
CA SER A 248 17.17 -7.93 -8.26
C SER A 248 17.11 -8.55 -9.65
N LEU A 249 16.87 -7.71 -10.64
CA LEU A 249 16.84 -8.11 -12.04
C LEU A 249 17.56 -7.08 -12.91
N VAL A 250 18.14 -7.56 -14.02
CA VAL A 250 18.72 -6.73 -15.07
C VAL A 250 17.80 -6.77 -16.28
N LEU A 251 17.38 -5.61 -16.79
CA LEU A 251 16.62 -5.48 -18.02
C LEU A 251 17.53 -5.31 -19.22
N LYS A 252 17.06 -5.79 -20.38
CA LYS A 252 17.65 -5.42 -21.67
C LYS A 252 17.60 -3.91 -21.83
N GLN A 253 18.63 -3.32 -22.42
CA GLN A 253 18.73 -1.86 -22.50
C GLN A 253 17.51 -1.21 -23.15
N ALA A 254 17.02 -1.78 -24.26
CA ALA A 254 15.83 -1.27 -24.95
C ALA A 254 14.57 -1.28 -24.07
N ALA A 255 14.43 -2.25 -23.16
CA ALA A 255 13.31 -2.32 -22.23
C ALA A 255 13.49 -1.35 -21.04
N ALA A 256 14.73 -1.17 -20.56
CA ALA A 256 15.05 -0.19 -19.52
C ALA A 256 14.80 1.25 -20.01
N ASP A 257 15.20 1.56 -21.24
CA ASP A 257 14.99 2.89 -21.85
C ASP A 257 13.50 3.17 -22.14
N ALA A 258 12.74 2.12 -22.49
CA ALA A 258 11.29 2.22 -22.69
C ALA A 258 10.47 2.10 -21.40
N LEU A 259 11.10 1.89 -20.23
CA LEU A 259 10.40 1.53 -18.99
C LEU A 259 9.41 2.59 -18.53
N GLU A 260 9.74 3.86 -18.75
CA GLU A 260 8.88 5.00 -18.41
C GLU A 260 7.59 5.04 -19.25
N GLN A 261 7.72 4.73 -20.54
CA GLN A 261 6.67 4.76 -21.54
C GLN A 261 5.94 3.41 -21.71
N SER A 262 6.43 2.34 -21.06
CA SER A 262 5.85 1.01 -21.16
C SER A 262 4.55 0.90 -20.38
N GLU A 263 3.44 0.67 -21.07
CA GLU A 263 2.15 0.33 -20.44
C GLU A 263 2.15 -1.10 -19.87
N ASN A 264 3.03 -1.96 -20.35
CA ASN A 264 3.03 -3.39 -20.02
C ASN A 264 3.85 -3.76 -18.78
N GLY A 265 4.54 -2.81 -18.16
CA GLY A 265 5.50 -3.09 -17.10
C GLY A 265 6.70 -3.90 -17.62
N ILE A 266 7.13 -4.90 -16.85
CA ILE A 266 8.28 -5.77 -17.16
C ILE A 266 7.79 -7.18 -17.47
N LEU A 267 8.14 -7.69 -18.66
CA LEU A 267 7.90 -9.08 -19.05
C LEU A 267 9.14 -9.94 -18.78
N CYS A 268 8.96 -11.22 -18.47
CA CYS A 268 10.08 -12.13 -18.25
C CYS A 268 11.06 -12.19 -19.44
N ARG A 269 10.59 -11.99 -20.68
CA ARG A 269 11.43 -11.97 -21.89
C ARG A 269 12.37 -10.76 -21.99
N ASP A 270 12.08 -9.70 -21.26
CA ASP A 270 12.85 -8.45 -21.25
C ASP A 270 13.96 -8.48 -20.19
N VAL A 271 13.99 -9.53 -19.37
CA VAL A 271 14.99 -9.76 -18.32
C VAL A 271 16.21 -10.46 -18.89
N VAL A 272 17.40 -9.93 -18.58
CA VAL A 272 18.71 -10.50 -18.89
C VAL A 272 19.14 -11.48 -17.80
N SER A 273 19.02 -11.06 -16.53
CA SER A 273 19.37 -11.88 -15.38
C SER A 273 18.45 -11.59 -14.18
N LEU A 274 18.26 -12.62 -13.35
CA LEU A 274 17.59 -12.56 -12.05
C LEU A 274 18.60 -12.93 -10.97
N HIS A 275 18.59 -12.22 -9.85
CA HIS A 275 19.47 -12.44 -8.72
C HIS A 275 18.66 -12.58 -7.42
N SER A 276 19.11 -13.50 -6.57
CA SER A 276 18.46 -13.95 -5.33
C SER A 276 17.14 -14.72 -5.53
N THR A 277 16.77 -15.50 -4.53
CA THR A 277 15.49 -16.19 -4.47
C THR A 277 14.44 -15.24 -3.91
N PHE A 278 13.35 -15.08 -4.66
CA PHE A 278 12.23 -14.22 -4.28
C PHE A 278 10.89 -14.90 -4.58
N GLN A 279 9.86 -14.48 -3.85
CA GLN A 279 8.48 -14.94 -3.95
C GLN A 279 7.59 -13.90 -4.62
N LYS A 280 6.35 -14.27 -4.90
CA LYS A 280 5.32 -13.32 -5.33
C LYS A 280 5.15 -12.23 -4.28
N ALA A 281 4.90 -11.03 -4.75
CA ALA A 281 4.85 -9.79 -4.00
C ALA A 281 6.18 -9.29 -3.43
N ASP A 282 7.31 -9.96 -3.67
CA ASP A 282 8.60 -9.43 -3.27
C ASP A 282 9.02 -8.17 -4.05
N VAL A 283 9.78 -7.27 -3.41
CA VAL A 283 10.28 -6.02 -4.02
C VAL A 283 11.57 -6.40 -4.71
N LEU A 284 11.60 -6.13 -6.01
CA LEU A 284 12.74 -6.32 -6.87
C LEU A 284 13.36 -4.97 -7.21
N HIS A 285 14.68 -4.90 -7.10
CA HIS A 285 15.46 -3.80 -7.64
C HIS A 285 15.72 -4.08 -9.12
N ILE A 286 15.48 -3.07 -9.97
CA ILE A 286 15.50 -3.22 -11.43
C ILE A 286 16.65 -2.38 -11.98
N TYR A 287 17.63 -3.05 -12.56
CA TYR A 287 18.83 -2.45 -13.14
C TYR A 287 18.79 -2.49 -14.67
N ASP A 288 19.49 -1.56 -15.32
CA ASP A 288 19.82 -1.68 -16.75
C ASP A 288 21.14 -2.43 -16.98
N GLU A 289 21.53 -2.63 -18.24
CA GLU A 289 22.76 -3.36 -18.58
C GLU A 289 24.04 -2.61 -18.18
N GLN A 290 23.95 -1.32 -17.82
CA GLN A 290 25.06 -0.54 -17.28
C GLN A 290 25.15 -0.63 -15.75
N GLY A 291 24.22 -1.34 -15.11
CA GLY A 291 24.17 -1.51 -13.66
C GLY A 291 23.56 -0.32 -12.93
N VAL A 292 22.87 0.59 -13.62
CA VAL A 292 22.14 1.69 -12.99
C VAL A 292 20.77 1.18 -12.55
N GLU A 293 20.41 1.42 -11.28
CA GLU A 293 19.07 1.09 -10.78
C GLU A 293 18.05 2.07 -11.40
N ARG A 294 17.17 1.57 -12.26
CA ARG A 294 16.16 2.36 -12.98
C ARG A 294 14.82 2.40 -12.27
N ALA A 295 14.50 1.34 -11.54
CA ALA A 295 13.21 1.20 -10.89
C ALA A 295 13.23 0.22 -9.71
N ARG A 296 12.15 0.24 -8.94
CA ARG A 296 11.76 -0.82 -8.03
C ARG A 296 10.37 -1.29 -8.35
N GLY A 297 10.08 -2.57 -8.14
CA GLY A 297 8.75 -3.11 -8.43
C GLY A 297 8.39 -4.34 -7.62
N LEU A 298 7.09 -4.58 -7.45
CA LEU A 298 6.63 -5.85 -6.87
C LEU A 298 6.54 -6.94 -7.91
N SER A 299 7.11 -8.10 -7.57
CA SER A 299 7.05 -9.28 -8.41
C SER A 299 5.66 -9.91 -8.42
N ASN A 300 5.13 -10.24 -9.59
CA ASN A 300 3.95 -11.06 -9.78
C ASN A 300 4.27 -12.56 -9.80
N LEU A 301 5.55 -12.92 -9.89
CA LEU A 301 6.05 -14.30 -10.05
C LEU A 301 7.09 -14.61 -8.98
N SER A 302 7.29 -15.89 -8.65
CA SER A 302 8.50 -16.27 -7.91
C SER A 302 9.71 -16.29 -8.85
N SER A 303 10.91 -16.29 -8.26
CA SER A 303 12.17 -16.47 -9.00
C SER A 303 12.16 -17.74 -9.86
N ASP A 304 11.63 -18.85 -9.36
CA ASP A 304 11.52 -20.12 -10.11
C ASP A 304 10.57 -20.01 -11.31
N GLU A 305 9.40 -19.41 -11.12
CA GLU A 305 8.43 -19.20 -12.20
C GLU A 305 8.99 -18.26 -13.27
N ALA A 306 9.64 -17.18 -12.85
CA ALA A 306 10.25 -16.20 -13.74
C ALA A 306 11.41 -16.82 -14.54
N ALA A 307 12.26 -17.60 -13.89
CA ALA A 307 13.35 -18.33 -14.54
C ALA A 307 12.81 -19.36 -15.55
N LEU A 308 11.75 -20.10 -15.20
CA LEU A 308 11.15 -21.08 -16.09
C LEU A 308 10.58 -20.43 -17.36
N ILE A 309 9.88 -19.30 -17.22
CA ILE A 309 9.37 -18.53 -18.37
C ILE A 309 10.52 -17.97 -19.20
N ALA A 310 11.52 -17.35 -18.56
CA ALA A 310 12.65 -16.74 -19.26
C ALA A 310 13.46 -17.76 -20.07
N GLN A 311 13.63 -18.98 -19.55
CA GLN A 311 14.34 -20.07 -20.23
C GLN A 311 13.53 -20.75 -21.34
N ASN A 312 12.21 -20.52 -21.40
CA ASN A 312 11.31 -21.18 -22.34
C ASN A 312 10.40 -20.18 -23.06
N ALA A 313 11.00 -19.12 -23.61
CA ALA A 313 10.27 -18.01 -24.26
C ALA A 313 9.34 -18.45 -25.41
N ASP A 314 9.65 -19.58 -26.07
CA ASP A 314 8.89 -20.11 -27.20
C ASP A 314 7.70 -20.98 -26.80
N ARG A 315 7.55 -21.29 -25.50
CA ARG A 315 6.48 -22.14 -24.98
C ARG A 315 5.37 -21.31 -24.34
N PRO A 316 4.09 -21.69 -24.52
CA PRO A 316 2.99 -21.04 -23.82
C PRO A 316 3.20 -21.15 -22.30
N VAL A 317 3.09 -20.03 -21.59
CA VAL A 317 3.30 -19.97 -20.13
C VAL A 317 2.40 -20.96 -19.37
N LYS A 318 1.21 -21.23 -19.88
CA LYS A 318 0.27 -22.21 -19.33
C LYS A 318 0.83 -23.63 -19.30
N GLU A 319 1.64 -24.02 -20.28
CA GLU A 319 2.28 -25.34 -20.31
C GLU A 319 3.44 -25.42 -19.32
N LEU A 320 4.11 -24.30 -19.06
CA LEU A 320 5.24 -24.22 -18.14
C LEU A 320 4.78 -24.20 -16.68
N LEU A 321 3.78 -23.39 -16.36
CA LEU A 321 3.34 -23.15 -14.99
C LEU A 321 2.09 -23.95 -14.58
N GLY A 322 1.41 -24.58 -15.54
CA GLY A 322 0.12 -25.25 -15.31
C GLY A 322 -1.07 -24.31 -15.14
N TYR A 323 -0.87 -22.99 -15.19
CA TYR A 323 -1.91 -21.97 -15.13
C TYR A 323 -1.64 -20.81 -16.09
N GLN A 324 -2.69 -20.10 -16.51
CA GLN A 324 -2.58 -19.01 -17.48
C GLN A 324 -2.17 -17.70 -16.80
N THR A 325 -1.08 -17.10 -17.27
CA THR A 325 -0.62 -15.76 -16.87
C THR A 325 0.06 -15.08 -18.06
N ALA A 326 0.09 -13.75 -18.08
CA ALA A 326 0.69 -12.96 -19.16
C ALA A 326 2.24 -12.99 -19.19
N GLY A 327 2.88 -13.77 -18.31
CA GLY A 327 4.35 -13.80 -18.19
C GLY A 327 4.95 -12.46 -17.77
N ARG A 328 4.13 -11.61 -17.14
CA ARG A 328 4.48 -10.27 -16.69
C ARG A 328 5.07 -10.37 -15.28
N LEU A 329 6.37 -10.08 -15.16
CA LEU A 329 7.10 -10.16 -13.91
C LEU A 329 6.74 -9.01 -12.97
N VAL A 330 6.62 -7.78 -13.48
CA VAL A 330 6.22 -6.60 -12.70
C VAL A 330 5.18 -5.82 -13.49
N ASN A 331 4.03 -5.51 -12.90
CA ASN A 331 3.02 -4.63 -13.52
C ASN A 331 3.49 -3.18 -13.54
N ARG A 332 3.08 -2.40 -14.56
CA ARG A 332 3.37 -0.95 -14.62
C ARG A 332 2.90 -0.21 -13.37
N ASN A 333 1.72 -0.55 -12.86
CA ASN A 333 1.13 0.04 -11.65
C ASN A 333 1.83 -0.43 -10.36
N ASN A 334 2.68 -1.45 -10.45
CA ASN A 334 3.49 -1.96 -9.35
C ASN A 334 4.96 -1.56 -9.48
N LEU A 335 5.28 -0.61 -10.37
CA LEU A 335 6.61 -0.14 -10.67
C LEU A 335 6.76 1.32 -10.24
N VAL A 336 7.89 1.65 -9.62
CA VAL A 336 8.29 3.01 -9.28
C VAL A 336 9.63 3.27 -9.95
N LEU A 337 9.67 4.27 -10.82
CA LEU A 337 10.90 4.73 -11.46
C LEU A 337 11.70 5.55 -10.46
N LEU A 338 13.02 5.40 -10.50
CA LEU A 338 13.93 6.22 -9.73
C LEU A 338 14.40 7.37 -10.63
N GLU A 339 14.01 8.61 -10.34
CA GLU A 339 14.55 9.78 -11.01
C GLU A 339 16.00 10.00 -10.55
N ASP A 340 16.96 9.89 -11.48
CA ASP A 340 18.38 10.31 -11.43
C ASP A 340 19.02 10.52 -10.04
N HIS A 341 18.79 9.58 -9.13
CA HIS A 341 19.55 9.46 -7.90
C HIS A 341 20.10 8.07 -7.91
N HIS A 342 21.29 7.97 -8.52
CA HIS A 342 22.27 7.03 -8.05
C HIS A 342 22.24 7.12 -6.52
N LEU A 343 21.80 6.05 -5.87
CA LEU A 343 22.29 5.75 -4.54
C LEU A 343 23.52 4.87 -4.78
N PRO A 344 24.69 5.46 -5.14
CA PRO A 344 25.90 4.72 -4.87
C PRO A 344 25.89 4.55 -3.35
N TRP A 345 26.28 3.36 -2.88
CA TRP A 345 26.40 3.02 -1.47
C TRP A 345 27.14 4.09 -0.63
N GLU A 346 27.91 4.99 -1.26
CA GLU A 346 28.57 6.16 -0.69
C GLU A 346 27.63 7.27 -0.16
N ALA A 347 26.43 7.43 -0.75
CA ALA A 347 25.46 8.46 -0.34
C ALA A 347 24.82 8.14 1.02
N THR A 348 24.65 6.86 1.36
CA THR A 348 24.05 6.42 2.62
C THR A 348 24.94 6.79 3.80
N ILE A 349 26.26 6.57 3.69
CA ILE A 349 27.22 6.97 4.73
C ILE A 349 27.21 8.49 4.88
N THR A 350 27.25 9.24 3.78
CA THR A 350 27.22 10.71 3.84
C THR A 350 25.93 11.21 4.48
N ASN A 351 24.77 10.62 4.17
CA ASN A 351 23.48 10.99 4.74
C ASN A 351 23.33 10.59 6.22
N ILE A 352 23.81 9.40 6.60
CA ILE A 352 23.88 8.97 8.00
C ILE A 352 24.78 9.94 8.78
N LEU A 353 25.96 10.25 8.26
CA LEU A 353 26.87 11.19 8.88
C LEU A 353 26.27 12.61 8.94
N ASN A 354 25.52 13.04 7.91
CA ASN A 354 24.86 14.35 7.91
C ASN A 354 23.77 14.41 9.00
N ARG A 355 22.99 13.35 9.17
CA ARG A 355 21.97 13.24 10.24
C ARG A 355 22.62 13.19 11.62
N LEU A 356 23.68 12.40 11.79
CA LEU A 356 24.40 12.33 13.07
C LEU A 356 25.07 13.66 13.42
N GLU A 357 25.56 14.41 12.43
CA GLU A 357 26.15 15.74 12.61
C GLU A 357 25.08 16.81 12.88
N SER A 358 23.91 16.76 12.21
CA SER A 358 22.78 17.66 12.48
C SER A 358 22.14 17.44 13.86
N HIS A 359 22.28 16.24 14.42
CA HIS A 359 21.89 15.92 15.79
C HIS A 359 23.04 16.13 16.80
N GLU A 360 24.15 16.75 16.38
CA GLU A 360 25.32 17.05 17.20
C GLU A 360 25.96 15.81 17.85
N LEU A 361 25.79 14.61 17.27
CA LEU A 361 26.33 13.35 17.79
C LEU A 361 27.75 13.05 17.28
N ILE A 362 28.11 13.57 16.11
CA ILE A 362 29.47 13.46 15.54
C ILE A 362 29.96 14.82 15.04
N GLN A 363 31.28 14.96 14.90
CA GLN A 363 31.93 16.10 14.26
C GLN A 363 32.93 15.63 13.19
N ARG A 364 33.04 16.37 12.09
CA ARG A 364 34.00 16.10 11.01
C ARG A 364 35.13 17.12 11.01
N ALA A 365 36.36 16.62 10.91
CA ALA A 365 37.55 17.44 10.71
C ALA A 365 38.36 16.91 9.53
N ARG A 366 38.70 17.77 8.57
CA ARG A 366 39.63 17.40 7.50
C ARG A 366 40.99 17.07 8.09
N SER A 367 41.58 15.95 7.68
CA SER A 367 42.91 15.56 8.12
C SER A 367 43.94 16.62 7.71
N LYS A 368 44.86 16.95 8.63
CA LYS A 368 45.92 17.94 8.39
C LYS A 368 46.98 17.43 7.41
N ASN A 369 47.14 16.12 7.28
CA ASN A 369 48.17 15.48 6.46
C ASN A 369 47.69 15.09 5.05
N ASP A 370 46.39 14.84 4.87
CA ASP A 370 45.77 14.62 3.56
C ASP A 370 44.37 15.22 3.54
N LYS A 371 44.20 16.30 2.76
CA LYS A 371 42.93 17.02 2.66
C LYS A 371 41.81 16.19 2.02
N ARG A 372 42.12 15.02 1.43
CA ARG A 372 41.15 14.05 0.90
C ARG A 372 40.58 13.13 1.98
N ARG A 373 41.15 13.13 3.19
CA ARG A 373 40.65 12.33 4.32
C ARG A 373 39.87 13.20 5.30
N ILE A 374 38.68 12.73 5.68
CA ILE A 374 37.83 13.35 6.70
C ILE A 374 37.86 12.45 7.93
N ASN A 375 38.34 12.98 9.06
CA ASN A 375 38.27 12.30 10.33
C ASN A 375 36.92 12.61 10.98
N ILE A 376 36.23 11.56 11.42
CA ILE A 376 34.95 11.67 12.14
C ILE A 376 35.22 11.31 13.59
N SER A 377 34.68 12.09 14.52
CA SER A 377 34.79 11.80 15.95
C SER A 377 33.46 12.03 16.65
N LEU A 378 33.14 11.22 17.65
CA LEU A 378 31.95 11.42 18.49
C LEU A 378 32.10 12.70 19.30
N THR A 379 31.02 13.49 19.36
CA THR A 379 30.89 14.60 20.32
C THR A 379 30.64 14.06 21.72
N THR A 380 30.64 14.92 22.73
CA THR A 380 30.27 14.55 24.10
C THR A 380 28.87 13.94 24.17
N GLN A 381 27.91 14.50 23.41
CA GLN A 381 26.54 13.99 23.34
C GLN A 381 26.45 12.64 22.62
N GLY A 382 27.20 12.48 21.52
CA GLY A 382 27.29 11.20 20.81
C GLY A 382 27.87 10.08 21.67
N ARG A 383 28.87 10.37 22.51
CA ARG A 383 29.43 9.39 23.46
C ARG A 383 28.42 8.96 24.51
N ILE A 384 27.71 9.91 25.12
CA ILE A 384 26.68 9.60 26.13
C ILE A 384 25.56 8.73 25.53
N LEU A 385 25.13 9.05 24.30
CA LEU A 385 24.10 8.28 23.61
C LEU A 385 24.59 6.88 23.22
N LEU A 386 25.85 6.73 22.83
CA LEU A 386 26.45 5.43 22.53
C LEU A 386 26.63 4.58 23.80
N GLU A 387 27.01 5.19 24.92
CA GLU A 387 27.12 4.51 26.22
C GLU A 387 25.75 4.10 26.77
N ALA A 388 24.69 4.83 26.44
CA ALA A 388 23.31 4.52 26.80
C ALA A 388 22.58 3.64 25.76
N ALA A 389 23.19 3.39 24.60
CA ALA A 389 22.58 2.60 23.55
C ALA A 389 22.54 1.11 23.96
N PRO A 390 21.40 0.42 23.78
CA PRO A 390 21.35 -1.01 24.01
C PRO A 390 22.32 -1.71 23.05
N GLN A 391 23.02 -2.75 23.54
CA GLN A 391 23.89 -3.56 22.70
C GLN A 391 23.13 -4.06 21.45
N PRO A 392 23.76 -4.06 20.27
CA PRO A 392 23.20 -4.67 19.07
C PRO A 392 22.66 -6.06 19.37
N LEU A 393 21.48 -6.37 18.84
CA LEU A 393 20.77 -7.63 19.07
C LEU A 393 21.63 -8.85 18.75
N GLN A 394 22.48 -8.73 17.71
CA GLN A 394 23.43 -9.75 17.31
C GLN A 394 24.53 -9.98 18.35
N GLU A 395 25.03 -8.91 18.96
CA GLU A 395 26.08 -8.98 19.98
C GLU A 395 25.55 -9.59 21.28
N ASN A 396 24.34 -9.18 21.68
CA ASN A 396 23.62 -9.75 22.83
C ASN A 396 23.30 -11.25 22.61
N PHE A 397 22.98 -11.64 21.37
CA PHE A 397 22.78 -13.03 21.01
C PHE A 397 24.10 -13.82 21.08
N ILE A 398 25.20 -13.32 20.50
CA ILE A 398 26.50 -13.98 20.52
C ILE A 398 27.00 -14.16 21.96
N GLU A 399 26.86 -13.13 22.80
CA GLU A 399 27.27 -13.18 24.20
C GLU A 399 26.45 -14.20 24.99
N ARG A 400 25.11 -14.16 24.88
CA ARG A 400 24.22 -15.11 25.57
C ARG A 400 24.37 -16.53 25.04
N PHE A 401 24.53 -16.71 23.74
CA PHE A 401 24.78 -18.01 23.12
C PHE A 401 26.14 -18.58 23.56
N GLY A 402 27.18 -17.74 23.63
CA GLY A 402 28.50 -18.12 24.13
C GLY A 402 28.50 -18.52 25.61
N ALA A 403 27.62 -17.90 26.41
CA ALA A 403 27.43 -18.20 27.83
C ALA A 403 26.69 -19.53 28.11
N LEU A 404 26.05 -20.14 27.09
CA LEU A 404 25.40 -21.44 27.22
C LEU A 404 26.41 -22.56 27.46
N LYS A 405 25.97 -23.60 28.18
CA LYS A 405 26.78 -24.82 28.35
C LYS A 405 27.05 -25.42 26.96
N ILE A 406 28.22 -26.05 26.81
CA ILE A 406 28.67 -26.60 25.52
C ILE A 406 27.60 -27.52 24.88
N TRP A 407 26.90 -28.31 25.68
CA TRP A 407 25.85 -29.20 25.17
C TRP A 407 24.61 -28.46 24.66
N GLU A 408 24.22 -27.33 25.26
CA GLU A 408 23.09 -26.49 24.82
C GLU A 408 23.42 -25.82 23.48
N ARG A 409 24.67 -25.34 23.33
CA ARG A 409 25.17 -24.80 22.06
C ARG A 409 25.12 -25.83 20.93
N HIS A 410 25.60 -27.05 21.19
CA HIS A 410 25.55 -28.12 20.20
C HIS A 410 24.11 -28.51 19.83
N GLN A 411 23.18 -28.52 20.78
CA GLN A 411 21.78 -28.83 20.50
C GLN A 411 21.10 -27.76 19.65
N LEU A 412 21.38 -26.48 19.91
CA LEU A 412 20.88 -25.37 19.10
C LEU A 412 21.47 -25.39 17.69
N ILE A 413 22.77 -25.62 17.55
CA ILE A 413 23.43 -25.75 16.24
C ILE A 413 22.84 -26.93 15.46
N ALA A 414 22.72 -28.11 16.07
CA ALA A 414 22.15 -29.29 15.41
C ALA A 414 20.68 -29.10 15.01
N SER A 415 19.92 -28.32 15.77
CA SER A 415 18.52 -27.99 15.44
C SER A 415 18.47 -27.01 14.26
N LEU A 416 19.36 -26.03 14.23
CA LEU A 416 19.49 -25.07 13.12
C LEU A 416 20.01 -25.75 11.85
N GLU A 417 20.97 -26.67 11.96
CA GLU A 417 21.47 -27.48 10.84
C GLU A 417 20.37 -28.40 10.29
N ARG A 418 19.55 -29.01 11.16
CA ARG A 418 18.38 -29.78 10.70
C ARG A 418 17.34 -28.90 10.01
N LEU A 419 17.06 -27.72 10.55
CA LEU A 419 16.14 -26.78 9.91
C LEU A 419 16.70 -26.30 8.57
N ALA A 420 18.00 -25.99 8.51
CA ALA A 420 18.69 -25.60 7.27
C ALA A 420 18.67 -26.74 6.24
N SER A 421 18.90 -27.99 6.67
CA SER A 421 18.80 -29.18 5.83
C SER A 421 17.37 -29.41 5.32
N MET A 422 16.36 -29.22 6.17
CA MET A 422 14.94 -29.24 5.76
C MET A 422 14.58 -28.10 4.79
N MET A 423 15.39 -27.04 4.73
CA MET A 423 15.24 -25.88 3.85
C MET A 423 16.18 -25.91 2.65
N ASP A 424 16.95 -26.99 2.42
CA ASP A 424 17.97 -27.09 1.36
C ASP A 424 19.02 -25.95 1.38
N ALA A 425 19.27 -25.39 2.57
CA ALA A 425 20.11 -24.22 2.81
C ALA A 425 21.58 -24.56 3.13
N GLU A 426 22.00 -25.83 2.97
CA GLU A 426 23.33 -26.34 3.35
C GLU A 426 24.50 -25.68 2.58
N HIS A 427 24.20 -24.88 1.55
CA HIS A 427 25.19 -24.24 0.67
C HIS A 427 25.07 -22.71 0.59
N LEU A 428 24.28 -22.07 1.47
CA LEU A 428 24.23 -20.61 1.55
C LEU A 428 25.44 -20.07 2.34
N ASP A 429 26.39 -19.47 1.62
CA ASP A 429 27.52 -18.76 2.23
C ASP A 429 27.02 -17.56 3.06
N ALA A 430 27.00 -17.71 4.38
CA ALA A 430 26.80 -16.59 5.30
C ALA A 430 28.11 -15.82 5.46
N ALA A 431 28.44 -14.95 4.51
CA ALA A 431 29.57 -14.04 4.66
C ALA A 431 29.19 -12.85 5.55
N PRO A 432 29.92 -12.55 6.65
CA PRO A 432 29.81 -11.26 7.30
C PRO A 432 30.61 -10.22 6.50
N LEU A 433 29.89 -9.28 5.89
CA LEU A 433 30.43 -7.97 5.50
C LEU A 433 30.75 -7.20 6.79
N LEU A 434 32.03 -7.19 7.17
CA LEU A 434 32.77 -6.10 7.85
C LEU A 434 33.96 -6.72 8.62
N THR A 435 35.15 -6.70 8.02
CA THR A 435 36.41 -6.84 8.76
C THR A 435 36.76 -5.51 9.41
N ALA A 436 36.76 -5.45 10.74
CA ALA A 436 37.45 -4.40 11.47
C ALA A 436 38.96 -4.64 11.30
N SER A 437 39.68 -3.72 10.67
CA SER A 437 41.14 -3.71 10.72
C SER A 437 41.56 -3.22 12.10
N GLU A 438 41.76 -4.15 13.04
CA GLU A 438 42.72 -3.95 14.13
C GLU A 438 44.12 -4.05 13.51
N ASP A 439 44.85 -2.94 13.60
CA ASP A 439 46.30 -2.78 13.52
C ASP A 439 46.68 -1.57 12.68
N MET A 440 46.99 -0.45 13.33
CA MET A 440 48.17 0.36 13.04
C MET A 440 48.44 1.28 14.24
N HIS A 441 49.62 1.08 14.85
CA HIS A 441 50.23 1.82 15.94
C HIS A 441 50.15 3.36 15.86
#